data_AF-A0A133PC56-F1
#
_entry.id   AF-A0A133PC56-F1
#
_cell.length_a   1.000
_cell.length_b   1.000
_cell.length_c   1.000
_cell.angle_alpha   90.00
_cell.angle_beta   90.00
_cell.angle_gamma   90.00
#
_symmetry.space_group_name_H-M   'P 1'
#
loop_
_entity.id
_entity.type
_entity.pdbx_description
1 polymer ?
#
loop_
_entity_poly.entity_id
_entity_poly.type
_entity_poly.pdbx_seq_one_letter_code
_entity_poly.pdbx_strand_id
1 'polypeptide(L)'
;MEKDFNIFLKKAETEVEEMPIFKEYAIDFKTGEYIKEGNDIKVLEKNEALKVWVFKALKTERFRYTDVHSDDYGSELETNVGTIYQKSVKDALMINQIRDTLLVNPYILECYNFDISNENEYVPQITFNVKTVYGKLEMEV
;
A
#
# COMPACT_ATOMS: atom_id res chain seq x y z
N MET A 1 -15.16 -42.18 31.83
CA MET A 1 -14.15 -41.11 31.89
C MET A 1 -14.31 -40.32 30.60
N GLU A 2 -15.31 -39.44 30.58
CA GLU A 2 -15.52 -38.52 29.46
C GLU A 2 -14.37 -37.52 29.50
N LYS A 3 -13.58 -37.47 28.43
CA LYS A 3 -12.52 -36.48 28.29
C LYS A 3 -13.19 -35.18 27.86
N ASP A 4 -13.14 -34.18 28.72
CA ASP A 4 -13.62 -32.83 28.44
C ASP A 4 -12.82 -32.20 27.29
N PHE A 5 -13.32 -32.37 26.06
CA PHE A 5 -12.80 -31.71 24.85
C PHE A 5 -13.09 -30.20 24.81
N ASN A 6 -13.74 -29.65 25.85
CA ASN A 6 -14.14 -28.25 25.93
C ASN A 6 -12.99 -27.26 26.19
N ILE A 7 -11.77 -27.73 26.49
CA ILE A 7 -10.60 -26.85 26.68
C ILE A 7 -10.19 -26.11 25.40
N PHE A 8 -10.47 -26.67 24.22
CA PHE A 8 -10.10 -26.06 22.93
C PHE A 8 -11.21 -25.17 22.33
N LEU A 9 -12.38 -25.13 22.94
CA LEU A 9 -13.53 -24.32 22.52
C LEU A 9 -13.68 -23.05 23.36
N LYS A 10 -12.57 -22.52 23.90
CA LYS A 10 -12.58 -21.18 24.46
C LYS A 10 -12.79 -20.21 23.30
N LYS A 11 -14.06 -19.92 23.02
CA LYS A 11 -14.51 -18.90 22.09
C LYS A 11 -13.83 -17.61 22.53
N ALA A 12 -12.76 -17.24 21.82
CA ALA A 12 -12.18 -15.93 21.97
C ALA A 12 -13.31 -14.96 21.62
N GLU A 13 -13.75 -14.20 22.61
CA GLU A 13 -14.53 -13.00 22.35
C GLU A 13 -13.58 -12.09 21.58
N THR A 14 -13.68 -12.14 20.25
CA THR A 14 -13.00 -11.17 19.40
C THR A 14 -13.70 -9.86 19.67
N GLU A 15 -13.14 -9.03 20.56
CA GLU A 15 -13.47 -7.61 20.56
C GLU A 15 -13.20 -7.12 19.14
N VAL A 16 -14.26 -6.76 18.43
CA VAL A 16 -14.13 -6.10 17.14
C VAL A 16 -13.68 -4.68 17.48
N GLU A 17 -12.37 -4.47 17.63
CA GLU A 17 -11.82 -3.12 17.68
C GLU A 17 -12.21 -2.42 16.37
N GLU A 18 -13.06 -1.39 16.48
CA GLU A 18 -13.38 -0.56 15.34
C GLU A 18 -12.10 0.13 14.86
N MET A 19 -11.67 -0.23 13.65
CA MET A 19 -10.52 0.41 13.01
C MET A 19 -10.75 1.92 12.94
N PRO A 20 -9.80 2.75 13.41
CA PRO A 20 -9.96 4.20 13.38
C PRO A 20 -10.11 4.73 11.95
N ILE A 21 -10.67 5.93 11.78
CA ILE A 21 -10.68 6.56 10.46
C ILE A 21 -9.23 6.82 10.04
N PHE A 22 -8.84 6.28 8.88
CA PHE A 22 -7.49 6.44 8.34
C PHE A 22 -7.29 7.89 7.92
N LYS A 23 -6.21 8.52 8.39
CA LYS A 23 -5.88 9.91 8.10
C LYS A 23 -4.44 10.06 7.65
N GLU A 24 -4.20 11.04 6.79
CA GLU A 24 -2.86 11.44 6.35
C GLU A 24 -2.82 12.94 6.06
N TYR A 25 -1.64 13.53 6.10
CA TYR A 25 -1.45 14.90 5.66
C TYR A 25 -1.43 14.97 4.13
N ALA A 26 -2.19 15.91 3.58
CA ALA A 26 -2.23 16.15 2.15
C ALA A 26 -0.84 16.58 1.66
N ILE A 27 -0.40 15.97 0.56
CA ILE A 27 0.83 16.33 -0.14
C ILE A 27 0.53 16.59 -1.61
N ASP A 28 1.33 17.42 -2.25
CA ASP A 28 1.42 17.48 -3.70
C ASP A 28 2.27 16.29 -4.19
N PHE A 29 1.72 15.41 -5.01
CA PHE A 29 2.44 14.20 -5.46
C PHE A 29 3.60 14.48 -6.42
N LYS A 30 3.70 15.68 -7.00
CA LYS A 30 4.81 16.09 -7.85
C LYS A 30 5.97 16.63 -7.04
N THR A 31 5.69 17.45 -6.03
CA THR A 31 6.74 18.11 -5.23
C THR A 31 7.05 17.39 -3.92
N GLY A 32 6.12 16.58 -3.41
CA GLY A 32 6.19 15.98 -2.09
C GLY A 32 5.89 16.95 -0.94
N GLU A 33 5.55 18.21 -1.24
CA GLU A 33 5.31 19.24 -0.22
C GLU A 33 3.91 19.12 0.39
N TYR A 34 3.79 19.46 1.68
CA TYR A 34 2.51 19.49 2.37
C TYR A 34 1.60 20.60 1.83
N ILE A 35 0.33 20.25 1.58
CA ILE A 35 -0.70 21.19 1.18
C ILE A 35 -1.30 21.83 2.44
N LYS A 36 -1.31 23.16 2.50
CA LYS A 36 -1.86 23.92 3.64
C LYS A 36 -3.32 24.29 3.43
N GLU A 37 -4.05 24.39 4.54
CA GLU A 37 -5.38 24.98 4.64
C GLU A 37 -5.33 26.08 5.71
N GLY A 38 -5.19 27.34 5.27
CA GLY A 38 -4.86 28.44 6.17
C GLY A 38 -3.45 28.32 6.75
N ASN A 39 -3.33 28.31 8.08
CA ASN A 39 -2.05 28.17 8.77
C ASN A 39 -1.65 26.72 9.06
N ASP A 40 -2.57 25.76 8.87
CA ASP A 40 -2.37 24.35 9.20
C ASP A 40 -2.14 23.50 7.95
N ILE A 41 -1.64 22.28 8.13
CA ILE A 41 -1.54 21.29 7.05
C ILE A 41 -2.90 20.63 6.88
N LYS A 42 -3.38 20.55 5.64
CA LYS A 42 -4.65 19.90 5.31
C LYS A 42 -4.57 18.41 5.67
N VAL A 43 -5.54 17.92 6.44
CA VAL A 43 -5.69 16.50 6.78
C VAL A 43 -6.70 15.86 5.84
N LEU A 44 -6.34 14.72 5.27
CA LEU A 44 -7.21 13.87 4.47
C LEU A 44 -7.71 12.71 5.32
N GLU A 45 -8.84 12.13 4.91
CA GLU A 45 -9.43 10.97 5.55
C GLU A 45 -9.79 9.89 4.51
N LYS A 46 -9.92 8.64 4.98
CA LYS A 46 -10.38 7.49 4.18
C LYS A 46 -9.55 7.30 2.90
N ASN A 47 -10.18 7.17 1.74
CA ASN A 47 -9.49 6.88 0.47
C ASN A 47 -8.55 8.00 0.04
N GLU A 48 -8.82 9.26 0.36
CA GLU A 48 -7.90 10.36 0.01
C GLU A 48 -6.62 10.30 0.84
N ALA A 49 -6.72 9.91 2.12
CA ALA A 49 -5.55 9.61 2.95
C ALA A 49 -4.80 8.36 2.47
N LEU A 50 -5.53 7.31 2.06
CA LEU A 50 -4.90 6.09 1.55
C LEU A 50 -4.13 6.33 0.25
N LYS A 51 -4.58 7.22 -0.65
CA LYS A 51 -3.80 7.61 -1.83
C LYS A 51 -2.43 8.16 -1.44
N VAL A 52 -2.39 9.01 -0.41
CA VAL A 52 -1.13 9.56 0.10
C VAL A 52 -0.23 8.47 0.66
N TRP A 53 -0.80 7.57 1.47
CA TRP A 53 -0.03 6.46 2.04
C TRP A 53 0.51 5.52 0.96
N VAL A 54 -0.32 5.12 -0.01
CA VAL A 54 0.09 4.26 -1.14
C VAL A 54 1.24 4.90 -1.91
N PHE A 55 1.12 6.19 -2.24
CA PHE A 55 2.18 6.93 -2.91
C PHE A 55 3.50 6.90 -2.12
N LYS A 56 3.45 7.24 -0.82
CA LYS A 56 4.63 7.24 0.05
C LYS A 56 5.25 5.85 0.18
N ALA A 57 4.43 4.81 0.38
CA ALA A 57 4.89 3.44 0.52
C ALA A 57 5.59 2.94 -0.75
N LEU A 58 5.05 3.25 -1.93
CA LEU A 58 5.66 2.82 -3.20
C LEU A 58 6.94 3.60 -3.53
N LYS A 59 7.01 4.89 -3.18
CA LYS A 59 8.21 5.72 -3.41
C LYS A 59 9.32 5.53 -2.36
N THR A 60 9.03 4.84 -1.26
CA THR A 60 10.04 4.53 -0.22
C THR A 60 10.71 3.21 -0.55
N GLU A 61 12.03 3.18 -0.64
CA GLU A 61 12.79 1.94 -0.82
C GLU A 61 12.76 1.12 0.48
N ARG A 62 12.29 -0.14 0.37
CA ARG A 62 12.27 -1.08 1.49
C ARG A 62 13.69 -1.33 2.02
N PHE A 63 13.83 -1.51 3.33
CA PHE A 63 15.11 -1.75 4.04
C PHE A 63 16.14 -0.61 4.02
N ARG A 64 15.84 0.54 3.41
CA ARG A 64 16.76 1.68 3.41
C ARG A 64 16.71 2.50 4.71
N TYR A 65 15.53 2.62 5.31
CA TYR A 65 15.28 3.50 6.47
C TYR A 65 14.73 2.71 7.67
N THR A 66 15.40 1.63 8.05
CA THR A 66 14.94 0.68 9.08
C THR A 66 14.82 1.29 10.49
N ASP A 67 15.49 2.41 10.76
CA ASP A 67 15.36 3.13 12.04
C ASP A 67 14.01 3.85 12.20
N VAL A 68 13.27 4.06 11.10
CA VAL A 68 12.01 4.83 11.06
C VAL A 68 10.84 3.99 10.52
N HIS A 69 11.11 3.01 9.68
CA HIS A 69 10.13 2.15 9.03
C HIS A 69 10.30 0.69 9.43
N SER A 70 9.18 -0.03 9.54
CA SER A 70 9.20 -1.48 9.70
C SER A 70 9.75 -2.14 8.44
N ASP A 71 10.24 -3.38 8.59
CA ASP A 71 10.75 -4.20 7.49
C ASP A 71 9.71 -4.45 6.39
N ASP A 72 8.42 -4.39 6.76
CA ASP A 72 7.29 -4.58 5.85
C ASP A 72 6.91 -3.30 5.06
N TYR A 73 7.47 -2.13 5.38
CA TYR A 73 7.14 -0.86 4.73
C TYR A 73 8.14 -0.48 3.63
N GLY A 74 7.62 0.10 2.55
CA GLY A 74 8.41 0.44 1.37
C GLY A 74 8.29 -0.61 0.27
N SER A 75 8.68 -0.24 -0.95
CA SER A 75 8.70 -1.10 -2.13
C SER A 75 10.11 -1.43 -2.59
N GLU A 76 10.21 -2.48 -3.39
CA GLU A 76 11.43 -2.88 -4.09
C GLU A 76 11.34 -2.58 -5.60
N LEU A 77 10.42 -1.73 -6.03
CA LEU A 77 10.14 -1.50 -7.45
C LEU A 77 11.37 -0.97 -8.22
N GLU A 78 12.16 -0.10 -7.60
CA GLU A 78 13.40 0.46 -8.16
C GLU A 78 14.44 -0.63 -8.51
N THR A 79 14.38 -1.80 -7.86
CA THR A 79 15.31 -2.92 -8.14
C THR A 79 15.16 -3.50 -9.54
N ASN A 80 14.01 -3.28 -10.19
CA ASN A 80 13.74 -3.77 -11.54
C ASN A 80 14.23 -2.82 -12.63
N VAL A 81 14.60 -1.60 -12.26
CA VAL A 81 15.04 -0.59 -13.20
C VAL A 81 16.38 -1.00 -13.80
N GLY A 82 16.49 -0.98 -15.14
CA GLY A 82 17.70 -1.41 -15.86
C GLY A 82 17.93 -2.93 -15.94
N THR A 83 17.01 -3.75 -15.44
CA THR A 83 17.09 -5.21 -15.55
C THR A 83 16.67 -5.72 -16.93
N ILE A 84 17.30 -6.80 -17.40
CA ILE A 84 16.99 -7.44 -18.69
C ILE A 84 16.17 -8.71 -18.44
N TYR A 85 14.87 -8.53 -18.24
CA TYR A 85 13.90 -9.64 -18.15
C TYR A 85 12.99 -9.69 -19.39
N GLN A 86 12.36 -10.83 -19.62
CA GLN A 86 11.19 -10.87 -20.50
C GLN A 86 10.08 -10.00 -19.89
N LYS A 87 9.38 -9.24 -20.74
CA LYS A 87 8.31 -8.32 -20.33
C LYS A 87 7.32 -8.95 -19.35
N SER A 88 6.76 -10.10 -19.70
CA SER A 88 5.76 -10.80 -18.87
C SER A 88 6.27 -11.13 -17.47
N VAL A 89 7.57 -11.45 -17.34
CA VAL A 89 8.22 -11.73 -16.05
C VAL A 89 8.39 -10.43 -15.26
N LYS A 90 8.84 -9.36 -15.92
CA LYS A 90 9.00 -8.04 -15.29
C LYS A 90 7.66 -7.50 -14.79
N ASP A 91 6.62 -7.60 -15.60
CA ASP A 91 5.27 -7.16 -15.25
C ASP A 91 4.74 -7.92 -14.03
N ALA A 92 4.85 -9.25 -14.05
CA ALA A 92 4.43 -10.08 -12.93
C ALA A 92 5.19 -9.75 -11.63
N LEU A 93 6.49 -9.47 -11.73
CA LEU A 93 7.33 -9.09 -10.59
C LEU A 93 6.91 -7.74 -10.00
N MET A 94 6.72 -6.71 -10.84
CA MET A 94 6.27 -5.38 -10.40
C MET A 94 4.88 -5.44 -9.75
N ILE A 95 3.95 -6.21 -10.35
CA ILE A 95 2.61 -6.41 -9.78
C ILE A 95 2.67 -7.07 -8.39
N ASN A 96 3.49 -8.10 -8.23
CA ASN A 96 3.65 -8.78 -6.94
C ASN A 96 4.30 -7.86 -5.91
N GLN A 97 5.33 -7.10 -6.26
CA GLN A 97 5.96 -6.14 -5.35
C GLN A 97 5.01 -5.03 -4.92
N ILE A 98 4.12 -4.53 -5.80
CA ILE A 98 3.08 -3.58 -5.41
C ILE A 98 2.14 -4.23 -4.38
N ARG A 99 1.68 -5.46 -4.64
CA ARG A 99 0.82 -6.19 -3.68
C ARG A 99 1.51 -6.38 -2.33
N ASP A 100 2.75 -6.84 -2.33
CA ASP A 100 3.56 -7.05 -1.13
C ASP A 100 3.84 -5.76 -0.36
N THR A 101 3.86 -4.61 -1.06
CA THR A 101 4.02 -3.30 -0.41
C THR A 101 2.71 -2.80 0.20
N LEU A 102 1.58 -3.00 -0.48
CA LEU A 102 0.33 -2.35 -0.12
C LEU A 102 -0.54 -3.20 0.84
N LEU A 103 -0.50 -4.53 0.72
CA LEU A 103 -1.36 -5.42 1.51
C LEU A 103 -0.93 -5.57 2.98
N VAL A 104 0.18 -4.95 3.38
CA VAL A 104 0.59 -4.81 4.79
C VAL A 104 -0.29 -3.81 5.54
N ASN A 105 -0.97 -2.90 4.83
CA ASN A 105 -1.87 -1.93 5.42
C ASN A 105 -3.27 -2.56 5.58
N PRO A 106 -3.81 -2.69 6.81
CA PRO A 106 -5.07 -3.40 7.07
C PRO A 106 -6.30 -2.71 6.45
N TYR A 107 -6.19 -1.47 6.01
CA TYR A 107 -7.27 -0.76 5.30
C TYR A 107 -7.36 -1.13 3.82
N ILE A 108 -6.33 -1.79 3.27
CA ILE A 108 -6.25 -2.26 1.89
C ILE A 108 -6.58 -3.75 1.85
N LEU A 109 -7.59 -4.11 1.07
CA LEU A 109 -8.11 -5.47 0.97
C LEU A 109 -7.59 -6.21 -0.26
N GLU A 110 -7.35 -5.49 -1.36
CA GLU A 110 -6.96 -6.08 -2.64
C GLU A 110 -6.34 -5.03 -3.58
N CYS A 111 -5.38 -5.46 -4.40
CA CYS A 111 -4.89 -4.71 -5.56
C CYS A 111 -5.08 -5.53 -6.83
N TYR A 112 -5.76 -4.94 -7.83
CA TYR A 112 -6.24 -5.64 -9.02
C TYR A 112 -6.33 -4.71 -10.24
N ASN A 113 -6.65 -5.28 -11.42
CA ASN A 113 -6.72 -4.56 -12.70
C ASN A 113 -5.46 -3.75 -13.02
N PHE A 114 -4.30 -4.39 -12.98
CA PHE A 114 -3.04 -3.75 -13.33
C PHE A 114 -2.92 -3.55 -14.84
N ASP A 115 -2.55 -2.33 -15.24
CA ASP A 115 -2.11 -2.00 -16.59
C ASP A 115 -0.75 -1.30 -16.50
N ILE A 116 0.19 -1.77 -17.30
CA ILE A 116 1.58 -1.31 -17.30
C ILE A 116 1.87 -0.79 -18.69
N SER A 117 2.16 0.51 -18.79
CA SER A 117 2.39 1.22 -20.05
C SER A 117 3.74 1.94 -20.06
N ASN A 118 4.09 2.54 -21.19
CA ASN A 118 5.34 3.29 -21.40
C ASN A 118 6.61 2.49 -21.11
N GLU A 119 6.64 1.23 -21.56
CA GLU A 119 7.73 0.27 -21.27
C GLU A 119 9.10 0.66 -21.84
N ASN A 120 9.13 1.54 -22.84
CA ASN A 120 10.37 2.07 -23.40
C ASN A 120 10.98 3.18 -22.53
N GLU A 121 10.23 3.67 -21.54
CA GLU A 121 10.73 4.61 -20.55
C GLU A 121 11.49 3.89 -19.45
N TYR A 122 12.42 4.61 -18.82
CA TYR A 122 13.25 4.08 -17.74
C TYR A 122 12.42 3.63 -16.54
N VAL A 123 11.30 4.33 -16.28
CA VAL A 123 10.32 4.01 -15.25
C VAL A 123 8.96 3.80 -15.93
N PRO A 124 8.39 2.58 -15.91
CA PRO A 124 7.09 2.34 -16.51
C PRO A 124 5.99 2.99 -15.69
N GLN A 125 4.92 3.42 -16.36
CA GLN A 125 3.73 3.93 -15.70
C GLN A 125 2.80 2.75 -15.36
N ILE A 126 2.41 2.64 -14.09
CA ILE A 126 1.55 1.54 -13.62
C ILE A 126 0.23 2.10 -13.10
N THR A 127 -0.88 1.64 -13.68
CA THR A 127 -2.23 1.95 -13.20
C THR A 127 -2.87 0.70 -12.61
N PHE A 128 -3.61 0.86 -11.51
CA PHE A 128 -4.28 -0.25 -10.85
C PHE A 128 -5.41 0.22 -9.93
N ASN A 129 -6.33 -0.71 -9.60
CA ASN A 129 -7.37 -0.47 -8.63
C ASN A 129 -6.99 -1.05 -7.25
N VAL A 130 -7.41 -0.34 -6.22
CA VAL A 130 -7.26 -0.75 -4.82
C VAL A 130 -8.63 -0.85 -4.18
N LYS A 131 -8.96 -2.02 -3.66
CA LYS A 131 -10.13 -2.23 -2.82
C LYS A 131 -9.75 -1.94 -1.38
N THR A 132 -10.51 -1.09 -0.71
CA THR A 132 -10.27 -0.67 0.67
C THR A 132 -11.50 -0.93 1.53
N VAL A 133 -11.35 -0.83 2.84
CA VAL A 133 -12.49 -0.85 3.77
C VAL A 133 -13.48 0.32 3.54
N TYR A 134 -13.07 1.35 2.80
CA TYR A 134 -13.90 2.50 2.44
C TYR A 134 -14.46 2.45 1.00
N GLY A 135 -14.22 1.36 0.26
CA GLY A 135 -14.71 1.18 -1.11
C GLY A 135 -13.59 0.87 -2.10
N LYS A 136 -13.48 1.66 -3.17
CA LYS A 136 -12.46 1.49 -4.21
C LYS A 136 -11.79 2.82 -4.53
N LEU A 137 -10.53 2.77 -4.90
CA LEU A 137 -9.78 3.89 -5.46
C LEU A 137 -8.87 3.41 -6.61
N GLU A 138 -8.44 4.33 -7.44
CA GLU A 138 -7.53 4.09 -8.55
C GLU A 138 -6.20 4.81 -8.27
N MET A 139 -5.11 4.15 -8.63
CA MET A 139 -3.75 4.63 -8.47
C MET A 139 -3.02 4.63 -9.80
N GLU A 140 -2.14 5.60 -9.96
CA GLU A 140 -1.19 5.75 -11.06
C GLU A 140 0.15 6.14 -10.43
N VAL A 141 1.22 5.37 -10.70
CA VAL A 141 2.53 5.49 -10.02
C VAL A 141 3.73 5.37 -10.94
#